data_AF-A0A7W0AFE3-F1
#
_entry.id   AF-A0A7W0AFE3-F1
#
_cell.length_a   1.000
_cell.length_b   1.000
_cell.length_c   1.000
_cell.angle_alpha   90.00
_cell.angle_beta   90.00
_cell.angle_gamma   90.00
#
_symmetry.space_group_name_H-M   'P 1'
#
loop_
_entity.id
_entity.type
_entity.pdbx_description
1 polymer ?
#
loop_
_entity_poly.entity_id
_entity_poly.type
_entity_poly.pdbx_seq_one_letter_code
_entity_poly.pdbx_strand_id
1 'polypeptide(L)'
;GDLQGPKIRIARFRDGAVTLEAGQPFVLDMALDGEAGDASRVGCDYKQLIDDVAPGDRLLLDDGRLVLDVERIEGAEVHTTVVNGGRLSNNKGINKQGGGLSAPALTDKDKADLETAIEIGVDYLAVSFPRHAEDMREARRLLGEAGKEIGLVAKLERAEAVADDATL
;
A
#
# COMPACT_ATOMS: atom_id res chain seq x y z
N GLY A 1 12.53 -13.83 8.59
CA GLY A 1 12.44 -12.40 8.23
C GLY A 1 11.02 -12.04 7.80
N ASP A 2 10.75 -10.76 7.58
CA ASP A 2 9.49 -10.26 7.03
C ASP A 2 9.80 -9.26 5.90
N LEU A 3 9.41 -9.61 4.66
CA LEU A 3 9.54 -8.74 3.51
C LEU A 3 8.49 -7.63 3.59
N GLN A 4 8.88 -6.41 3.30
CA GLN A 4 8.06 -5.24 3.54
C GLN A 4 6.83 -5.21 2.62
N GLY A 5 7.00 -5.61 1.36
CA GLY A 5 5.99 -5.52 0.32
C GLY A 5 5.64 -4.08 -0.09
N PRO A 6 4.67 -3.91 -1.01
CA PRO A 6 4.27 -2.62 -1.56
C PRO A 6 3.39 -1.85 -0.56
N LYS A 7 4.00 -1.26 0.45
CA LYS A 7 3.29 -0.38 1.39
C LYS A 7 3.09 1.01 0.77
N ILE A 8 1.89 1.23 0.24
CA ILE A 8 1.46 2.52 -0.31
C ILE A 8 1.17 3.49 0.84
N ARG A 9 1.72 4.70 0.79
CA ARG A 9 1.61 5.68 1.86
C ARG A 9 1.40 7.08 1.33
N ILE A 10 0.67 7.88 2.10
CA ILE A 10 0.73 9.33 1.93
C ILE A 10 2.15 9.83 2.23
N ALA A 11 2.51 10.96 1.63
CA ALA A 11 3.76 11.66 1.89
C ALA A 11 3.68 12.39 3.24
N ARG A 12 4.20 13.63 3.30
CA ARG A 12 4.33 14.38 4.55
C ARG A 12 3.58 15.69 4.49
N PHE A 13 3.13 16.10 5.67
CA PHE A 13 2.53 17.40 5.95
C PHE A 13 3.61 18.36 6.44
N ARG A 14 3.48 19.64 6.09
CA ARG A 14 4.37 20.72 6.55
C ARG A 14 4.52 20.76 8.06
N ASP A 15 3.39 20.57 8.78
CA ASP A 15 3.33 20.57 10.24
C ASP A 15 3.33 19.15 10.84
N GLY A 16 3.67 18.13 10.04
CA GLY A 16 3.77 16.72 10.43
C GLY A 16 2.44 15.97 10.59
N ALA A 17 1.33 16.69 10.76
CA ALA A 17 -0.01 16.13 10.77
C ALA A 17 -1.08 17.19 10.49
N VAL A 18 -2.26 16.74 10.09
CA VAL A 18 -3.49 17.53 9.97
C VAL A 18 -4.63 16.85 10.73
N THR A 19 -5.70 17.58 11.00
CA THR A 19 -6.97 16.99 11.46
C THR A 19 -8.01 17.26 10.39
N LEU A 20 -8.64 16.21 9.89
CA LEU A 20 -9.67 16.28 8.86
C LEU A 20 -11.05 16.07 9.47
N GLU A 21 -12.04 16.79 8.97
CA GLU A 21 -13.43 16.68 9.41
C GLU A 21 -14.27 15.88 8.40
N ALA A 22 -15.30 15.17 8.87
CA ALA A 22 -16.22 14.47 7.97
C ALA A 22 -16.94 15.48 7.06
N GLY A 23 -17.08 15.14 5.78
CA GLY A 23 -17.60 16.00 4.72
C GLY A 23 -16.58 16.97 4.11
N GLN A 24 -15.37 17.05 4.67
CA GLN A 24 -14.33 17.94 4.15
C GLN A 24 -13.76 17.42 2.82
N PRO A 25 -13.60 18.27 1.79
CA PRO A 25 -12.84 17.92 0.60
C PRO A 25 -11.36 17.73 0.93
N PHE A 26 -10.75 16.66 0.39
CA PHE A 26 -9.33 16.38 0.55
C PHE A 26 -8.75 15.77 -0.73
N VAL A 27 -7.54 16.15 -1.10
CA VAL A 27 -6.92 15.70 -2.36
C VAL A 27 -5.67 14.87 -2.09
N LEU A 28 -5.57 13.71 -2.76
CA LEU A 28 -4.31 12.98 -2.87
C LEU A 28 -3.65 13.40 -4.19
N ASP A 29 -2.56 14.13 -4.13
CA ASP A 29 -1.92 14.78 -5.27
C ASP A 29 -0.58 14.10 -5.60
N MET A 30 -0.56 13.34 -6.70
CA MET A 30 0.63 12.56 -7.09
C MET A 30 1.78 13.45 -7.57
N ALA A 31 1.53 14.72 -7.90
CA ALA A 31 2.55 15.67 -8.33
C ALA A 31 3.03 16.60 -7.21
N LEU A 32 2.40 16.57 -6.04
CA LEU A 32 2.77 17.42 -4.91
C LEU A 32 4.18 17.08 -4.39
N ASP A 33 4.91 18.12 -4.01
CA ASP A 33 6.16 17.98 -3.27
C ASP A 33 5.95 17.17 -1.99
N GLY A 34 6.89 16.26 -1.70
CA GLY A 34 6.74 15.24 -0.66
C GLY A 34 6.60 15.79 0.77
N GLU A 35 6.97 17.05 1.01
CA GLU A 35 6.89 17.72 2.32
C GLU A 35 5.81 18.82 2.35
N ALA A 36 5.13 19.05 1.24
CA ALA A 36 4.24 20.21 1.07
C ALA A 36 2.78 19.95 1.48
N GLY A 37 2.44 18.78 2.04
CA GLY A 37 1.07 18.45 2.42
C GLY A 37 0.47 19.39 3.47
N ASP A 38 -0.84 19.59 3.42
CA ASP A 38 -1.61 20.37 4.39
C ASP A 38 -3.04 19.85 4.54
N ALA A 39 -3.90 20.62 5.22
CA ALA A 39 -5.27 20.22 5.51
C ALA A 39 -6.14 20.06 4.25
N SER A 40 -5.71 20.56 3.09
CA SER A 40 -6.47 20.46 1.84
C SER A 40 -5.97 19.33 0.92
N ARG A 41 -4.68 18.99 0.98
CA ARG A 41 -4.07 17.98 0.11
C ARG A 41 -2.80 17.36 0.68
N VAL A 42 -2.46 16.16 0.24
CA VAL A 42 -1.19 15.51 0.54
C VAL A 42 -0.70 14.67 -0.64
N GLY A 43 0.61 14.51 -0.76
CA GLY A 43 1.20 13.61 -1.74
C GLY A 43 1.00 12.13 -1.39
N CYS A 44 1.30 11.25 -2.34
CA CYS A 44 1.41 9.81 -2.15
C CYS A 44 2.69 9.29 -2.83
N ASP A 45 3.33 8.28 -2.23
CA ASP A 45 4.52 7.64 -2.77
C ASP A 45 4.22 6.74 -3.98
N TYR A 46 2.97 6.29 -4.10
CA TYR A 46 2.50 5.44 -5.18
C TYR A 46 1.79 6.25 -6.27
N LYS A 47 2.56 6.62 -7.31
CA LYS A 47 2.08 7.50 -8.38
C LYS A 47 1.01 6.85 -9.26
N GLN A 48 1.01 5.52 -9.38
CA GLN A 48 -0.03 4.78 -10.12
C GLN A 48 -1.37 4.74 -9.39
N LEU A 49 -1.53 5.36 -8.20
CA LEU A 49 -2.81 5.38 -7.50
C LEU A 49 -3.94 5.95 -8.38
N ILE A 50 -3.63 6.94 -9.23
CA ILE A 50 -4.60 7.54 -10.17
C ILE A 50 -5.15 6.55 -11.19
N ASP A 51 -4.40 5.49 -11.50
CA ASP A 51 -4.79 4.45 -12.46
C ASP A 51 -5.55 3.31 -11.77
N ASP A 52 -5.37 3.15 -10.45
CA ASP A 52 -5.95 2.07 -9.64
C ASP A 52 -7.28 2.46 -8.95
N VAL A 53 -7.68 3.73 -9.04
CA VAL A 53 -8.90 4.27 -8.40
C VAL A 53 -9.85 4.90 -9.41
N ALA A 54 -11.15 4.86 -9.09
CA ALA A 54 -12.23 5.44 -9.86
C ALA A 54 -13.25 6.14 -8.92
N PRO A 55 -14.09 7.05 -9.44
CA PRO A 55 -15.21 7.60 -8.68
C PRO A 55 -16.05 6.50 -8.03
N GLY A 56 -16.37 6.67 -6.75
CA GLY A 56 -17.10 5.70 -5.93
C GLY A 56 -16.22 4.68 -5.20
N ASP A 57 -14.92 4.64 -5.47
CA ASP A 57 -13.98 3.86 -4.65
C ASP A 57 -13.81 4.49 -3.27
N ARG A 58 -13.53 3.63 -2.29
CA ARG A 58 -13.25 4.04 -0.90
C ARG A 58 -11.82 3.73 -0.52
N LEU A 59 -11.12 4.76 -0.04
CA LEU A 59 -9.74 4.66 0.44
C LEU A 59 -9.72 4.68 1.98
N LEU A 60 -8.94 3.75 2.53
CA LEU A 60 -8.75 3.54 3.96
C LEU A 60 -7.33 4.00 4.32
N LEU A 61 -7.23 4.99 5.20
CA LEU A 61 -5.97 5.54 5.68
C LEU A 61 -5.77 5.23 7.16
N ASP A 62 -4.50 5.07 7.55
CA ASP A 62 -4.10 4.75 8.93
C ASP A 62 -4.91 3.55 9.48
N ASP A 63 -4.81 2.42 8.78
CA ASP A 63 -5.50 1.17 9.11
C ASP A 63 -7.03 1.32 9.19
N GLY A 64 -7.59 2.19 8.34
CA GLY A 64 -9.04 2.45 8.24
C GLY A 64 -9.58 3.42 9.29
N ARG A 65 -8.72 4.05 10.10
CA ARG A 65 -9.13 5.10 11.04
C ARG A 65 -9.67 6.33 10.33
N LEU A 66 -9.11 6.66 9.17
CA LEU A 66 -9.58 7.72 8.30
C LEU A 66 -10.07 7.13 6.99
N VAL A 67 -11.20 7.62 6.50
CA VAL A 67 -11.86 7.07 5.30
C VAL A 67 -12.16 8.20 4.33
N LEU A 68 -11.79 8.00 3.07
CA LEU A 68 -12.03 8.92 1.97
C LEU A 68 -12.86 8.22 0.89
N ASP A 69 -13.87 8.90 0.35
CA ASP A 69 -14.57 8.47 -0.86
C ASP A 69 -14.03 9.24 -2.06
N VAL A 70 -13.67 8.52 -3.13
CA VAL A 70 -13.16 9.11 -4.37
C VAL A 70 -14.31 9.71 -5.15
N GLU A 71 -14.22 11.01 -5.45
CA GLU A 71 -15.22 11.75 -6.22
C GLU A 71 -14.86 11.79 -7.70
N ARG A 72 -13.60 12.11 -8.01
CA ARG A 72 -13.09 12.22 -9.38
C ARG A 72 -11.56 12.22 -9.41
N ILE A 73 -11.02 11.97 -10.60
CA ILE A 73 -9.59 12.06 -10.90
C ILE A 73 -9.39 13.20 -11.90
N GLU A 74 -8.49 14.14 -11.59
CA GLU A 74 -8.13 15.26 -12.46
C GLU A 74 -6.61 15.33 -12.63
N GLY A 75 -6.09 14.83 -13.75
CA GLY A 75 -4.65 14.75 -13.99
C GLY A 75 -3.95 13.88 -12.96
N ALA A 76 -3.12 14.48 -12.11
CA ALA A 76 -2.40 13.80 -11.04
C ALA A 76 -3.15 13.84 -9.68
N GLU A 77 -4.34 14.44 -9.62
CA GLU A 77 -5.11 14.65 -8.40
C GLU A 77 -6.25 13.63 -8.27
N VAL A 78 -6.31 12.93 -7.13
CA VAL A 78 -7.49 12.16 -6.71
C VAL A 78 -8.27 13.03 -5.74
N HIS A 79 -9.41 13.53 -6.19
CA HIS A 79 -10.31 14.34 -5.36
C HIS A 79 -11.19 13.42 -4.54
N THR A 80 -11.25 13.68 -3.24
CA THR A 80 -12.00 12.86 -2.30
C THR A 80 -12.84 13.70 -1.35
N THR A 81 -13.84 13.07 -0.76
CA THR A 81 -14.57 13.59 0.40
C THR A 81 -14.24 12.74 1.63
N VAL A 82 -13.91 13.39 2.74
CA VAL A 82 -13.66 12.70 4.01
C VAL A 82 -14.95 12.12 4.54
N VAL A 83 -15.01 10.80 4.71
CA VAL A 83 -16.17 10.09 5.28
C VAL A 83 -16.04 9.96 6.79
N ASN A 84 -14.88 9.51 7.25
CA ASN A 84 -14.55 9.45 8.66
C ASN A 84 -13.30 10.29 8.91
N GLY A 85 -13.44 11.40 9.63
CA GLY A 85 -12.37 12.34 9.93
C GLY A 85 -11.46 11.87 11.07
N GLY A 86 -10.46 12.70 11.39
CA GLY A 86 -9.52 12.44 12.46
C GLY A 86 -8.13 13.01 12.17
N ARG A 87 -7.20 12.74 13.09
CA ARG A 87 -5.79 13.13 12.94
C ARG A 87 -5.11 12.23 11.91
N LEU A 88 -4.54 12.84 10.87
CA LEU A 88 -3.73 12.18 9.85
C LEU A 88 -2.29 12.70 9.92
N SER A 89 -1.33 11.84 10.24
CA SER A 89 0.09 12.21 10.30
C SER A 89 0.86 11.70 9.08
N ASN A 90 2.13 12.07 8.97
CA ASN A 90 3.01 11.64 7.88
C ASN A 90 3.07 10.12 7.67
N ASN A 91 3.29 9.71 6.41
CA ASN A 91 3.63 8.33 6.02
C ASN A 91 2.61 7.26 6.43
N LYS A 92 1.34 7.64 6.58
CA LYS A 92 0.26 6.69 6.87
C LYS A 92 -0.09 5.87 5.64
N GLY A 93 -0.37 4.58 5.86
CA GLY A 93 -0.72 3.65 4.80
C GLY A 93 -2.05 4.00 4.15
N ILE A 94 -2.17 3.72 2.86
CA ILE A 94 -3.42 3.77 2.10
C ILE A 94 -3.75 2.34 1.64
N ASN A 95 -5.01 1.94 1.80
CA ASN A 95 -5.59 0.77 1.17
C ASN A 95 -6.86 1.16 0.42
N LYS A 96 -7.20 0.41 -0.63
CA LYS A 96 -8.49 0.53 -1.30
C LYS A 96 -9.44 -0.53 -0.73
N GLN A 97 -10.62 -0.11 -0.27
CA GLN A 97 -11.62 -1.05 0.22
C GLN A 97 -12.05 -1.98 -0.92
N GLY A 98 -12.01 -3.29 -0.67
CA GLY A 98 -12.27 -4.31 -1.70
C GLY A 98 -11.05 -4.66 -2.56
N GLY A 99 -9.88 -4.06 -2.31
CA GLY A 99 -8.66 -4.34 -3.06
C GLY A 99 -8.59 -3.59 -4.39
N GLY A 100 -7.73 -4.05 -5.30
CA GLY A 100 -7.56 -3.53 -6.65
C GLY A 100 -6.34 -2.64 -6.86
N LEU A 101 -5.43 -2.56 -5.88
CA LEU A 101 -4.16 -1.83 -6.05
C LEU A 101 -3.16 -2.72 -6.79
N SER A 102 -2.68 -2.25 -7.95
CA SER A 102 -1.88 -3.02 -8.89
C SER A 102 -0.41 -3.18 -8.45
N ALA A 103 -0.02 -2.54 -7.35
CA ALA A 103 1.34 -2.57 -6.82
C ALA A 103 1.88 -4.02 -6.65
N PRO A 104 3.10 -4.29 -7.17
CA PRO A 104 3.68 -5.63 -7.18
C PRO A 104 3.97 -6.10 -5.75
N ALA A 105 3.73 -7.39 -5.47
CA ALA A 105 3.91 -7.94 -4.12
C ALA A 105 5.36 -7.88 -3.61
N LEU A 106 6.35 -7.85 -4.52
CA LEU A 106 7.76 -7.73 -4.18
C LEU A 106 8.35 -6.45 -4.76
N THR A 107 8.85 -5.59 -3.89
CA THR A 107 9.58 -4.37 -4.26
C THR A 107 11.04 -4.67 -4.60
N ASP A 108 11.76 -3.71 -5.19
CA ASP A 108 13.20 -3.87 -5.42
C ASP A 108 13.99 -3.98 -4.12
N LYS A 109 13.51 -3.34 -3.05
CA LYS A 109 14.04 -3.55 -1.70
C LYS A 109 13.81 -4.99 -1.23
N ASP A 110 12.63 -5.55 -1.42
CA ASP A 110 12.33 -6.93 -1.02
C ASP A 110 13.23 -7.94 -1.75
N LYS A 111 13.57 -7.66 -3.03
CA LYS A 111 14.53 -8.47 -3.79
C LYS A 111 15.93 -8.47 -3.17
N ALA A 112 16.40 -7.31 -2.69
CA ALA A 112 17.67 -7.22 -1.96
C ALA A 112 17.59 -7.87 -0.57
N ASP A 113 16.46 -7.73 0.12
CA ASP A 113 16.24 -8.33 1.44
C ASP A 113 16.17 -9.87 1.35
N LEU A 114 15.74 -10.43 0.21
CA LEU A 114 15.78 -11.87 -0.06
C LEU A 114 17.22 -12.41 -0.06
N GLU A 115 18.16 -11.71 -0.70
CA GLU A 115 19.58 -12.09 -0.69
C GLU A 115 20.14 -12.03 0.74
N THR A 116 19.80 -10.96 1.47
CA THR A 116 20.20 -10.79 2.88
C THR A 116 19.64 -11.91 3.76
N ALA A 117 18.39 -12.34 3.53
CA ALA A 117 17.76 -13.43 4.27
C ALA A 117 18.49 -14.77 4.06
N ILE A 118 19.00 -15.02 2.85
CA ILE A 118 19.83 -16.19 2.54
C ILE A 118 21.16 -16.12 3.29
N GLU A 119 21.85 -14.97 3.26
CA GLU A 119 23.13 -14.79 3.94
C GLU A 119 23.02 -14.96 5.46
N ILE A 120 21.93 -14.49 6.06
CA ILE A 120 21.63 -14.67 7.48
C ILE A 120 21.29 -16.13 7.80
N GLY A 121 20.73 -16.88 6.84
CA GLY A 121 20.28 -18.26 7.03
C GLY A 121 18.98 -18.36 7.82
N VAL A 122 17.98 -17.52 7.50
CA VAL A 122 16.67 -17.56 8.19
C VAL A 122 15.89 -18.84 7.84
N ASP A 123 15.17 -19.42 8.82
CA ASP A 123 14.34 -20.60 8.56
C ASP A 123 13.05 -20.27 7.80
N TYR A 124 12.47 -19.10 8.08
CA TYR A 124 11.22 -18.63 7.48
C TYR A 124 11.30 -17.19 7.03
N LEU A 125 10.64 -16.89 5.92
CA LEU A 125 10.48 -15.55 5.37
C LEU A 125 9.01 -15.29 5.05
N ALA A 126 8.44 -14.28 5.72
CA ALA A 126 7.08 -13.85 5.46
C ALA A 126 7.05 -12.89 4.27
N VAL A 127 6.06 -13.04 3.38
CA VAL A 127 5.81 -12.18 2.22
C VAL A 127 4.57 -11.34 2.51
N SER A 128 4.72 -10.03 2.61
CA SER A 128 3.62 -9.08 2.85
C SER A 128 2.80 -8.80 1.59
N PHE A 129 1.50 -8.63 1.75
CA PHE A 129 0.55 -8.30 0.67
C PHE A 129 0.58 -9.16 -0.63
N PRO A 130 0.80 -10.49 -0.61
CA PRO A 130 0.56 -11.30 -1.81
C PRO A 130 -0.91 -11.19 -2.23
N ARG A 131 -1.16 -11.17 -3.55
CA ARG A 131 -2.51 -11.16 -4.13
C ARG A 131 -2.98 -12.54 -4.54
N HIS A 132 -2.07 -13.35 -5.06
CA HIS A 132 -2.36 -14.64 -5.64
C HIS A 132 -1.12 -15.55 -5.57
N ALA A 133 -1.32 -16.85 -5.81
CA ALA A 133 -0.26 -17.85 -5.76
C ALA A 133 0.99 -17.50 -6.58
N GLU A 134 0.84 -16.77 -7.69
CA GLU A 134 1.99 -16.38 -8.53
C GLU A 134 2.97 -15.43 -7.82
N ASP A 135 2.50 -14.58 -6.90
CA ASP A 135 3.40 -13.70 -6.13
C ASP A 135 4.32 -14.55 -5.22
N MET A 136 3.78 -15.64 -4.67
CA MET A 136 4.55 -16.59 -3.84
C MET A 136 5.50 -17.45 -4.68
N ARG A 137 5.09 -17.83 -5.90
CA ARG A 137 5.98 -18.54 -6.85
C ARG A 137 7.13 -17.66 -7.31
N GLU A 138 6.88 -16.37 -7.50
CA GLU A 138 7.93 -15.40 -7.79
C GLU A 138 8.91 -15.29 -6.61
N ALA A 139 8.44 -15.12 -5.37
CA ALA A 139 9.31 -15.11 -4.20
C ALA A 139 10.18 -16.39 -4.10
N ARG A 140 9.60 -17.57 -4.38
CA ARG A 140 10.34 -18.84 -4.42
C ARG A 140 11.39 -18.85 -5.53
N ARG A 141 11.05 -18.38 -6.73
CA ARG A 141 11.99 -18.32 -7.86
C ARG A 141 13.16 -17.39 -7.57
N LEU A 142 12.93 -16.27 -6.90
CA LEU A 142 13.97 -15.33 -6.47
C LEU A 142 14.88 -15.88 -5.37
N LEU A 143 14.35 -16.67 -4.42
CA LEU A 143 15.19 -17.38 -3.43
C LEU A 143 16.16 -18.37 -4.10
N GLY A 144 15.73 -18.98 -5.22
CA GLY A 144 16.52 -19.94 -5.97
C GLY A 144 16.99 -21.14 -5.13
N GLU A 145 18.05 -21.81 -5.61
CA GLU A 145 18.62 -22.97 -4.91
C GLU A 145 19.27 -22.60 -3.57
N ALA A 146 19.82 -21.39 -3.45
CA ALA A 146 20.51 -20.94 -2.24
C ALA A 146 19.55 -20.77 -1.05
N GLY A 147 18.30 -20.36 -1.31
CA GLY A 147 17.24 -20.21 -0.30
C GLY A 147 16.20 -21.33 -0.31
N LYS A 148 16.48 -22.49 -0.92
CA LYS A 148 15.46 -23.54 -1.12
C LYS A 148 14.85 -24.10 0.17
N GLU A 149 15.65 -24.17 1.24
CA GLU A 149 15.22 -24.67 2.55
C GLU A 149 14.45 -23.62 3.35
N ILE A 150 14.49 -22.34 2.95
CA ILE A 150 13.76 -21.25 3.61
C ILE A 150 12.26 -21.44 3.34
N GLY A 151 11.48 -21.56 4.41
CA GLY A 151 10.03 -21.61 4.35
C GLY A 151 9.43 -20.25 3.99
N LEU A 152 8.48 -20.21 3.05
CA LEU A 152 7.74 -19.00 2.71
C LEU A 152 6.38 -18.98 3.40
N VAL A 153 6.02 -17.83 3.99
CA VAL A 153 4.73 -17.62 4.65
C VAL A 153 4.02 -16.44 4.00
N ALA A 154 2.82 -16.66 3.45
CA ALA A 154 1.99 -15.60 2.89
C ALA A 154 1.26 -14.84 4.01
N LYS A 155 1.32 -13.50 4.01
CA LYS A 155 0.52 -12.66 4.90
C LYS A 155 -0.74 -12.17 4.18
N LEU A 156 -1.88 -12.77 4.51
CA LEU A 156 -3.16 -12.47 3.86
C LEU A 156 -3.71 -11.12 4.35
N GLU A 157 -3.29 -10.05 3.68
CA GLU A 157 -3.59 -8.65 4.05
C GLU A 157 -4.36 -7.89 2.96
N ARG A 158 -4.58 -8.53 1.81
CA ARG A 158 -5.33 -7.99 0.65
C ARG A 158 -6.62 -8.76 0.45
N ALA A 159 -7.69 -8.05 0.05
CA ALA A 159 -9.00 -8.66 -0.17
C ALA A 159 -8.95 -9.72 -1.29
N GLU A 160 -8.12 -9.48 -2.30
CA GLU A 160 -7.87 -10.37 -3.44
C GLU A 160 -7.32 -11.73 -3.01
N ALA A 161 -6.59 -11.77 -1.88
CA ALA A 161 -5.97 -13.00 -1.38
C ALA A 161 -6.98 -14.00 -0.78
N VAL A 162 -8.25 -13.59 -0.65
CA VAL A 162 -9.35 -14.40 -0.10
C VAL A 162 -10.63 -14.30 -0.94
N ALA A 163 -10.51 -13.87 -2.21
CA ALA A 163 -11.65 -13.55 -3.04
C ALA A 163 -12.42 -14.79 -3.52
N ASP A 164 -11.75 -15.94 -3.67
CA ASP A 164 -12.35 -17.19 -4.12
C ASP A 164 -11.55 -18.43 -3.68
N ASP A 165 -12.12 -19.62 -3.90
CA ASP A 165 -11.51 -20.91 -3.57
C ASP A 165 -10.21 -21.19 -4.35
N ALA A 166 -9.95 -20.48 -5.46
CA ALA A 166 -8.73 -20.65 -6.24
C ALA A 166 -7.57 -19.79 -5.71
N THR A 167 -7.88 -18.77 -4.90
CA THR A 167 -6.92 -17.85 -4.26
C THR A 167 -6.64 -18.20 -2.79
N LEU A 168 -7.53 -18.97 -2.14
CA LEU A 168 -7.33 -19.62 -0.82
C LEU A 168 -6.38 -20.83 -0.89
#